data_AF-A0A353NGA3-F1
#
_entry.id   AF-A0A353NGA3-F1
#
_cell.length_a   1.000
_cell.length_b   1.000
_cell.length_c   1.000
_cell.angle_alpha   90.00
_cell.angle_beta   90.00
_cell.angle_gamma   90.00
#
_symmetry.space_group_name_H-M   'P 1'
#
loop_
_entity.id
_entity.type
_entity.pdbx_description
1 polymer ?
#
loop_
_entity_poly.entity_id
_entity_poly.type
_entity_poly.pdbx_seq_one_letter_code
_entity_poly.pdbx_strand_id
1 'polypeptide(L)'
;MKHVVLAVIFGLAMSGGSYAADRSMEMSTDFDTGVLGETVNFQCTGTGRWKPPLRSAQIVIRDAQTATLVNRASMAIDGLTANYRYTIPADGVTGEWSFTCELRDRSGRLTRTA
;
A
#
# COMPACT_ATOMS: atom_id res chain seq x y z
N MET A 1 10.90 18.09 27.61
CA MET A 1 10.38 18.49 26.28
C MET A 1 9.11 17.68 26.05
N LYS A 2 7.94 18.31 25.89
CA LYS A 2 6.69 17.60 25.60
C LYS A 2 6.78 17.11 24.15
N HIS A 3 7.03 15.81 23.96
CA HIS A 3 6.90 15.20 22.64
C HIS A 3 5.41 15.14 22.31
N VAL A 4 4.94 16.10 21.51
CA VAL A 4 3.62 16.00 20.89
C VAL A 4 3.77 14.94 19.80
N VAL A 5 3.23 13.74 20.05
CA VAL A 5 3.23 12.65 19.08
C VAL A 5 2.16 12.97 18.04
N LEU A 6 2.57 13.44 16.86
CA LEU A 6 1.70 13.66 15.72
C LEU A 6 1.67 12.38 14.88
N ALA A 7 0.49 11.77 14.82
CA ALA A 7 0.28 10.43 14.29
C ALA A 7 -0.52 10.44 12.98
N VAL A 8 -0.18 9.50 12.11
CA VAL A 8 -0.88 9.16 10.87
C VAL A 8 -1.40 7.74 11.02
N ILE A 9 -2.66 7.49 10.68
CA ILE A 9 -3.28 6.16 10.74
C ILE A 9 -3.46 5.65 9.31
N PHE A 10 -3.17 4.38 9.02
CA PHE A 10 -3.33 3.84 7.67
C PHE A 10 -4.65 3.06 7.53
N GLY A 11 -5.58 3.60 6.76
CA GLY A 11 -6.79 2.92 6.30
C GLY A 11 -6.52 2.06 5.06
N LEU A 12 -6.97 0.80 5.09
CA LEU A 12 -6.90 -0.10 3.95
C LEU A 12 -8.12 0.12 3.05
N ALA A 13 -7.88 0.52 1.79
CA ALA A 13 -8.94 0.58 0.79
C ALA A 13 -9.33 -0.87 0.40
N MET A 14 -10.53 -1.30 0.81
CA MET A 14 -10.95 -2.70 0.73
C MET A 14 -10.83 -3.23 -0.71
N SER A 15 -10.29 -4.44 -0.86
CA SER A 15 -10.10 -5.09 -2.16
C SER A 15 -11.45 -5.31 -2.86
N GLY A 16 -11.74 -4.54 -3.92
CA GLY A 16 -12.88 -4.79 -4.81
C GLY A 16 -12.64 -6.02 -5.67
N GLY A 17 -13.18 -7.17 -5.25
CA GLY A 17 -13.14 -8.41 -6.02
C GLY A 17 -14.08 -8.34 -7.23
N SER A 18 -13.53 -8.15 -8.43
CA SER A 18 -14.27 -8.38 -9.67
C SER A 18 -14.38 -9.89 -9.92
N TYR A 19 -15.49 -10.47 -9.45
CA TYR A 19 -16.16 -11.71 -9.90
C TYR A 19 -15.29 -12.95 -10.25
N ALA A 20 -15.45 -14.01 -9.45
CA ALA A 20 -14.77 -15.33 -9.45
C ALA A 20 -13.40 -15.36 -8.71
N ALA A 21 -13.44 -15.14 -7.39
CA ALA A 21 -12.28 -14.96 -6.52
C ALA A 21 -11.50 -16.26 -6.24
N ASP A 22 -10.64 -16.67 -7.16
CA ASP A 22 -9.52 -17.58 -6.83
C ASP A 22 -8.25 -16.78 -6.48
N ARG A 23 -8.22 -15.45 -6.64
CA ARG A 23 -7.07 -14.56 -6.40
C ARG A 23 -7.49 -13.33 -5.60
N SER A 24 -6.72 -13.02 -4.58
CA SER A 24 -6.95 -11.95 -3.61
C SER A 24 -5.65 -11.17 -3.35
N MET A 25 -5.76 -10.06 -2.63
CA MET A 25 -4.61 -9.25 -2.23
C MET A 25 -4.78 -8.84 -0.78
N GLU A 26 -3.73 -9.03 0.01
CA GLU A 26 -3.63 -8.51 1.37
C GLU A 26 -2.71 -7.29 1.37
N MET A 27 -3.11 -6.26 2.11
CA MET A 27 -2.37 -5.02 2.24
C MET A 27 -2.02 -4.80 3.71
N SER A 28 -0.79 -4.40 3.99
CA SER A 28 -0.33 -4.13 5.34
C SER A 28 0.76 -3.05 5.35
N THR A 29 1.05 -2.57 6.56
CA THR A 29 2.19 -1.70 6.84
C THR A 29 2.93 -2.24 8.07
N ASP A 30 4.18 -1.84 8.27
CA ASP A 30 4.95 -2.31 9.43
C ASP A 30 4.36 -1.83 10.78
N PHE A 31 3.63 -0.70 10.76
CA PHE A 31 2.95 -0.11 11.90
C PHE A 31 1.61 0.50 11.45
N ASP A 32 0.53 0.20 12.17
CA ASP A 32 -0.80 0.75 11.87
C ASP A 32 -0.88 2.27 12.07
N THR A 33 0.06 2.82 12.83
CA THR A 33 0.21 4.25 13.09
C THR A 33 1.64 4.69 12.76
N GLY A 34 1.79 5.60 11.80
CA GLY A 34 3.05 6.24 11.46
C GLY A 34 3.26 7.55 12.21
N VAL A 35 4.52 7.90 12.45
CA VAL A 35 4.90 9.21 13.00
C VAL A 35 5.46 10.09 11.89
N LEU A 36 5.14 11.39 11.92
CA LEU A 36 5.73 12.34 10.98
C LEU A 36 7.27 12.29 11.04
N GLY A 37 7.92 12.24 9.88
CA GLY A 37 9.38 12.10 9.76
C GLY A 37 9.88 10.65 9.75
N GLU A 38 9.05 9.67 10.11
CA GLU A 38 9.44 8.26 10.07
C GLU A 38 9.20 7.61 8.72
N THR A 39 9.86 6.47 8.50
CA THR A 39 9.71 5.67 7.28
C THR A 39 8.83 4.47 7.56
N VAL A 40 7.76 4.34 6.78
CA VAL A 40 6.83 3.21 6.81
C VAL A 40 7.07 2.37 5.57
N ASN A 41 7.11 1.04 5.72
CA ASN A 41 7.07 0.13 4.60
C ASN A 41 5.64 -0.39 4.38
N PHE A 42 5.17 -0.20 3.15
CA PHE A 42 3.86 -0.63 2.65
C PHE A 42 4.04 -1.95 1.91
N GLN A 43 3.20 -2.92 2.23
CA GLN A 43 3.28 -4.26 1.69
C GLN A 43 1.96 -4.65 1.03
N CYS A 44 2.06 -5.24 -0.15
CA CYS A 44 0.93 -5.76 -0.90
C CYS A 44 1.25 -7.18 -1.36
N THR A 45 0.56 -8.16 -0.78
CA THR A 45 0.80 -9.59 -0.99
C THR A 45 -0.34 -10.20 -1.79
N GLY A 46 -0.01 -10.81 -2.93
CA GLY A 46 -0.98 -11.61 -3.68
C GLY A 46 -1.30 -12.90 -2.94
N THR A 47 -2.56 -13.12 -2.58
CA THR A 47 -3.06 -14.34 -1.92
C THR A 47 -4.03 -15.13 -2.81
N GLY A 48 -4.21 -16.43 -2.57
CA GLY A 48 -4.97 -17.33 -3.46
C GLY A 48 -4.14 -17.86 -4.64
N ARG A 49 -4.79 -18.30 -5.73
CA ARG A 49 -4.21 -18.94 -6.93
C ARG A 49 -3.49 -17.97 -7.86
N TRP A 50 -2.56 -17.20 -7.34
CA TRP A 50 -1.54 -16.54 -8.15
C TRP A 50 -0.64 -17.62 -8.77
N LYS A 51 -0.66 -17.72 -10.09
CA LYS A 51 0.24 -18.54 -10.90
C LYS A 51 0.59 -17.62 -12.07
N PRO A 52 1.77 -16.98 -12.23
CA PRO A 52 3.16 -17.16 -11.73
C PRO A 52 3.63 -16.04 -10.74
N PRO A 53 4.94 -15.86 -10.37
CA PRO A 53 5.36 -14.74 -9.51
C PRO A 53 4.98 -13.38 -10.11
N LEU A 54 4.84 -12.37 -9.25
CA LEU A 54 4.49 -11.01 -9.68
C LEU A 54 5.52 -10.49 -10.68
N ARG A 55 5.03 -9.77 -11.69
CA ARG A 55 5.84 -9.11 -12.72
C ARG A 55 6.00 -7.62 -12.43
N SER A 56 4.93 -6.99 -11.97
CA SER A 56 4.94 -5.58 -11.62
C SER A 56 3.95 -5.32 -10.50
N ALA A 57 4.28 -4.33 -9.68
CA ALA A 57 3.45 -3.86 -8.59
C ALA A 57 3.55 -2.34 -8.51
N GLN A 58 2.42 -1.68 -8.28
CA GLN A 58 2.35 -0.23 -8.15
C GLN A 58 1.55 0.18 -6.92
N ILE A 59 1.92 1.29 -6.31
CA ILE A 59 1.24 1.87 -5.15
C ILE A 59 0.79 3.30 -5.42
N VAL A 60 -0.35 3.67 -4.84
CA VAL A 60 -0.79 5.06 -4.67
C VAL A 60 -0.98 5.31 -3.19
N ILE A 61 -0.44 6.41 -2.67
CA ILE A 61 -0.60 6.84 -1.27
C ILE A 61 -1.29 8.20 -1.26
N ARG A 62 -2.32 8.32 -0.42
CA ARG A 62 -3.07 9.56 -0.20
C ARG A 62 -3.06 9.94 1.27
N ASP A 63 -2.95 11.22 1.54
CA ASP A 63 -3.07 11.74 2.90
C ASP A 63 -4.53 11.83 3.36
N ALA A 64 -4.73 12.31 4.59
CA ALA A 64 -6.05 12.51 5.20
C ALA A 64 -6.91 13.57 4.51
N GLN A 65 -6.31 14.43 3.68
CA GLN A 65 -7.02 15.39 2.84
C GLN A 65 -7.26 14.85 1.43
N THR A 66 -7.01 13.56 1.20
CA THR A 66 -7.11 12.85 -0.08
C THR A 66 -6.12 13.30 -1.15
N ALA A 67 -5.15 14.15 -0.79
CA ALA A 67 -4.10 14.59 -1.69
C ALA A 67 -3.20 13.41 -2.03
N THR A 68 -2.83 13.30 -3.31
CA THR A 68 -1.99 12.19 -3.78
C THR A 68 -0.54 12.50 -3.51
N LEU A 69 0.06 11.79 -2.55
CA LEU A 69 1.47 11.94 -2.17
C LEU A 69 2.38 11.08 -3.05
N VAL A 70 1.89 9.89 -3.42
CA VAL A 70 2.58 8.96 -4.31
C VAL A 70 1.58 8.48 -5.34
N ASN A 71 1.96 8.53 -6.62
CA ASN A 71 1.10 8.13 -7.74
C ASN A 71 1.75 7.04 -8.57
N ARG A 72 1.21 5.82 -8.52
CA ARG A 72 1.63 4.65 -9.31
C ARG A 72 3.14 4.39 -9.25
N ALA A 73 3.75 4.59 -8.09
CA ALA A 73 5.16 4.30 -7.90
C ALA A 73 5.38 2.78 -7.97
N SER A 74 6.48 2.37 -8.60
CA SER A 74 6.84 0.96 -8.69
C SER A 74 7.29 0.44 -7.32
N MET A 75 6.83 -0.76 -6.96
CA MET A 75 7.20 -1.44 -5.73
C MET A 75 8.29 -2.49 -5.99
N ALA A 76 9.12 -2.77 -4.99
CA ALA A 76 10.08 -3.86 -5.04
C ALA A 76 9.35 -5.20 -4.82
N ILE A 77 9.56 -6.18 -5.70
CA ILE A 77 8.85 -7.47 -5.66
C ILE A 77 9.77 -8.55 -5.11
N ASP A 78 9.29 -9.28 -4.11
CA ASP A 78 9.84 -10.53 -3.63
C ASP A 78 8.75 -11.62 -3.67
N GLY A 79 8.85 -12.51 -4.66
CA GLY A 79 7.85 -13.56 -4.90
C GLY A 79 6.45 -13.02 -5.21
N LEU A 80 5.55 -13.10 -4.23
CA LEU A 80 4.16 -12.61 -4.28
C LEU A 80 3.93 -11.35 -3.45
N THR A 81 4.97 -10.84 -2.79
CA THR A 81 4.90 -9.66 -1.94
C THR A 81 5.59 -8.50 -2.63
N ALA A 82 4.90 -7.37 -2.68
CA ALA A 82 5.43 -6.10 -3.17
C ALA A 82 5.63 -5.14 -2.00
N ASN A 83 6.78 -4.47 -1.95
CA ASN A 83 7.21 -3.61 -0.85
C ASN A 83 7.51 -2.19 -1.36
N TYR A 84 7.10 -1.18 -0.59
CA TYR A 84 7.40 0.22 -0.87
C TYR A 84 7.68 0.98 0.42
N ARG A 85 8.89 1.55 0.53
CA ARG A 85 9.26 2.40 1.66
C ARG A 85 8.92 3.85 1.35
N TYR A 86 8.24 4.51 2.28
CA TYR A 86 7.90 5.92 2.18
C TYR A 86 8.19 6.64 3.50
N THR A 87 8.88 7.77 3.42
CA THR A 87 9.13 8.64 4.57
C THR A 87 8.01 9.65 4.68
N ILE A 88 7.26 9.61 5.79
CA ILE A 88 6.20 10.57 6.08
C ILE A 88 6.84 11.96 6.26
N PRO A 89 6.41 13.00 5.53
CA PRO A 89 6.96 14.34 5.70
C PRO A 89 6.80 14.84 7.15
N ALA A 90 7.83 15.48 7.70
CA ALA A 90 7.81 15.98 9.08
C ALA A 90 6.77 17.11 9.30
N ASP A 91 6.41 17.80 8.22
CA ASP A 91 5.39 18.84 8.11
C ASP A 91 4.09 18.32 7.46
N GLY A 92 3.94 16.99 7.38
CA GLY A 92 2.82 16.32 6.74
C GLY A 92 1.50 16.44 7.52
N VAL A 93 0.42 16.09 6.85
CA VAL A 93 -0.93 16.09 7.42
C VAL A 93 -1.13 14.88 8.32
N THR A 94 -1.52 15.08 9.58
CA THR A 94 -1.95 14.01 10.47
C THR A 94 -3.37 13.55 10.16
N GLY A 95 -3.69 12.29 10.48
CA GLY A 95 -5.03 11.73 10.28
C GLY A 95 -5.00 10.41 9.53
N GLU A 96 -6.15 9.99 9.02
CA GLU A 96 -6.29 8.72 8.29
C GLU A 96 -5.80 8.86 6.85
N TRP A 97 -4.69 8.21 6.54
CA TRP A 97 -4.15 8.09 5.20
C TRP A 97 -4.65 6.80 4.56
N SER A 98 -4.65 6.75 3.23
CA SER A 98 -5.01 5.54 2.50
C SER A 98 -3.92 5.17 1.49
N PHE A 99 -3.82 3.89 1.19
CA PHE A 99 -3.02 3.42 0.08
C PHE A 99 -3.75 2.35 -0.71
N THR A 100 -3.46 2.30 -2.00
CA THR A 100 -3.98 1.28 -2.92
C THR A 100 -2.84 0.64 -3.66
N CYS A 101 -3.03 -0.63 -4.02
CA CYS A 101 -2.05 -1.42 -4.74
C CYS A 101 -2.63 -2.01 -6.01
N GLU A 102 -1.76 -2.11 -7.01
CA GLU A 102 -2.01 -2.80 -8.26
C GLU A 102 -0.95 -3.87 -8.44
N LEU A 103 -1.35 -5.14 -8.42
CA LEU A 103 -0.46 -6.29 -8.62
C LEU A 103 -0.73 -6.92 -9.98
N ARG A 104 0.34 -7.23 -10.71
CA ARG A 104 0.26 -7.86 -12.03
C ARG A 104 1.16 -9.08 -12.11
N ASP A 105 0.61 -10.19 -12.58
CA ASP A 105 1.36 -11.41 -12.80
C ASP A 105 2.03 -11.44 -14.19
N ARG A 106 2.86 -12.46 -14.45
CA ARG A 106 3.52 -12.65 -15.75
C ARG A 106 2.58 -12.99 -16.91
N SER A 107 1.36 -13.47 -16.64
CA SER A 107 0.33 -13.64 -17.67
C SER A 107 -0.31 -12.31 -18.08
N GLY A 108 0.11 -11.20 -17.44
CA GLY A 108 -0.40 -9.87 -17.69
C GLY A 108 -1.74 -9.60 -17.00
N ARG A 109 -2.22 -10.50 -16.15
CA ARG A 109 -3.47 -10.34 -15.38
C ARG A 109 -3.27 -9.39 -14.21
N LEU A 110 -4.28 -8.54 -14.00
CA LEU A 110 -4.26 -7.43 -13.05
C LEU A 110 -5.22 -7.68 -11.89
N THR A 111 -4.77 -7.38 -10.67
CA THR A 111 -5.65 -7.23 -9.50
C THR A 111 -5.33 -5.89 -8.85
N ARG A 112 -6.38 -5.14 -8.51
CA ARG A 112 -6.27 -3.80 -7.92
C ARG A 112 -7.16 -3.72 -6.68
N THR A 113 -6.71 -3.00 -5.66
CA THR A 113 -7.59 -2.63 -4.55
C THR A 113 -8.47 -1.43 -4.93
N ALA A 114 -9.71 -1.40 -4.40
CA ALA A 114 -10.73 -0.43 -4.79
C ALA A 114 -10.70 0.78 -3.86
#